data_AF-A0A5K1GN15-F1
#
_entry.id   AF-A0A5K1GN15-F1
#
_cell.length_a   1.000
_cell.length_b   1.000
_cell.length_c   1.000
_cell.angle_alpha   90.00
_cell.angle_beta   90.00
_cell.angle_gamma   90.00
#
_symmetry.space_group_name_H-M   'P 1'
#
loop_
_entity.id
_entity.type
_entity.pdbx_description
1 polymer ?
#
loop_
_entity_poly.entity_id
_entity_poly.type
_entity_poly.pdbx_seq_one_letter_code
_entity_poly.pdbx_strand_id
1 'polypeptide(L)' 'LVSVKLNRDNYLLWRSQLESVMISQDLMKFVDGSGEAPSEMILRNGKDELNPEFTVWRKSDQLVLSWIKATVSEA' A
#
# COMPACT_ATOMS: atom_id res chain seq x y z
N LEU A 1 11.27 8.48 6.54
CA LEU A 1 10.66 9.75 6.07
C LEU A 1 9.44 10.14 6.89
N VAL A 2 8.64 9.19 7.39
CA VAL A 2 7.74 9.45 8.54
C VAL A 2 8.57 9.39 9.83
N SER A 3 8.57 10.45 10.64
CA SER A 3 9.30 10.50 11.93
C SER A 3 8.37 10.28 13.13
N VAL A 4 7.06 10.45 12.92
CA VAL A 4 6.03 10.32 13.95
C VAL A 4 5.45 8.91 13.90
N LYS A 5 5.55 8.18 15.01
CA LYS A 5 4.76 6.96 15.18
C LYS A 5 3.36 7.30 15.68
N LEU A 6 2.35 6.63 15.13
CA LEU A 6 0.96 6.77 15.58
C LEU A 6 0.87 6.43 17.08
N ASN A 7 0.19 7.31 17.82
CA ASN A 7 -0.23 7.14 19.20
C ASN A 7 -1.67 7.67 19.36
N ARG A 8 -2.20 7.68 20.59
CA ARG A 8 -3.59 8.03 20.87
C ARG A 8 -3.94 9.49 20.55
N ASP A 9 -2.96 10.38 20.55
CA ASP A 9 -3.19 11.84 20.52
C ASP A 9 -2.71 12.50 19.21
N ASN A 10 -2.06 11.75 18.31
CA ASN A 10 -1.38 12.34 17.15
C ASN A 10 -1.90 11.88 15.77
N TYR A 11 -3.09 11.25 15.72
CA TYR A 11 -3.63 10.67 14.48
C TYR A 11 -3.61 11.64 13.29
N LEU A 12 -4.06 12.89 13.47
CA LEU A 12 -4.11 13.87 12.37
C LEU A 12 -2.73 14.22 11.83
N LEU A 13 -1.74 14.41 12.72
CA LEU A 13 -0.36 14.70 12.33
C LEU A 13 0.30 13.50 11.65
N TRP A 14 0.12 12.30 12.23
CA TRP A 14 0.61 11.05 11.66
C TRP A 14 0.03 10.82 10.27
N ARG A 15 -1.29 10.98 10.12
CA ARG A 15 -2.00 10.82 8.85
C ARG A 15 -1.47 11.78 7.79
N SER A 16 -1.32 13.07 8.13
CA SER A 16 -0.78 14.07 7.20
C SER A 16 0.64 13.71 6.71
N GLN A 17 1.52 13.23 7.60
CA GLN A 17 2.86 12.78 7.20
C GLN A 17 2.81 11.52 6.32
N LEU A 18 1.97 10.54 6.67
CA LEU A 18 1.81 9.32 5.90
C LEU A 18 1.28 9.63 4.49
N GLU A 19 0.21 10.42 4.38
CA GLU A 19 -0.37 10.83 3.10
C GLU A 19 0.66 11.56 2.23
N SER A 20 1.43 12.50 2.81
CA SER A 20 2.48 13.21 2.07
C SER A 20 3.53 12.27 1.50
N VAL A 21 3.94 11.24 2.26
CA VAL A 21 4.90 10.25 1.78
C VAL A 21 4.27 9.37 0.70
N MET A 22 3.06 8.86 0.90
CA MET A 22 2.38 8.00 -0.07
C MET A 22 2.12 8.71 -1.39
N ILE A 23 1.68 9.96 -1.37
CA ILE A 23 1.48 10.78 -2.57
C ILE A 23 2.80 10.98 -3.31
N SER A 24 3.90 11.29 -2.61
CA SER A 24 5.21 11.51 -3.22
C SER A 24 5.78 10.28 -3.94
N GLN A 25 5.29 9.09 -3.60
CA GLN A 25 5.73 7.80 -4.16
C GLN A 25 4.70 7.17 -5.11
N ASP A 26 3.59 7.85 -5.40
CA ASP A 26 2.45 7.30 -6.15
C ASP A 26 1.88 6.00 -5.54
N LEU A 27 1.88 5.93 -4.20
CA LEU A 27 1.41 4.79 -3.42
C LEU A 27 0.05 5.01 -2.75
N MET A 28 -0.51 6.23 -2.82
CA MET A 28 -1.79 6.56 -2.18
C MET A 28 -2.94 5.67 -2.66
N LYS A 29 -2.89 5.26 -3.93
CA LYS A 29 -3.84 4.34 -4.58
C LYS A 29 -4.02 2.99 -3.88
N PHE A 30 -3.02 2.54 -3.11
CA PHE A 30 -3.10 1.32 -2.31
C PHE A 30 -3.77 1.54 -0.94
N VAL A 31 -3.95 2.80 -0.52
CA VAL A 31 -4.52 3.19 0.78
C VAL A 31 -5.98 3.61 0.64
N ASP A 32 -6.29 4.44 -0.36
CA ASP A 32 -7.64 4.94 -0.62
C ASP A 32 -8.50 4.00 -1.48
N GLY A 33 -7.89 2.93 -2.02
CA GLY A 33 -8.56 1.94 -2.86
C GLY A 33 -8.76 2.38 -4.31
N SER A 34 -8.20 3.51 -4.74
CA SER A 34 -8.28 3.95 -6.15
C SER A 34 -7.45 3.07 -7.09
N GLY A 35 -6.49 2.31 -6.55
CA GLY A 35 -5.61 1.41 -7.29
C GLY A 35 -6.16 -0.01 -7.32
N GLU A 36 -7.16 -0.25 -8.15
CA GLU A 36 -7.79 -1.57 -8.30
C GLU A 36 -6.75 -2.67 -8.54
N ALA A 37 -6.92 -3.79 -7.82
CA ALA A 37 -6.06 -4.96 -7.99
C ALA A 37 -6.35 -5.62 -9.35
N PRO A 38 -5.32 -5.90 -10.17
CA PRO A 38 -5.48 -6.73 -11.36
C PRO A 38 -6.02 -8.12 -10.98
N SER A 39 -6.68 -8.81 -11.92
CA SER A 39 -7.05 -10.21 -11.71
C SER A 39 -5.81 -11.04 -11.40
N GLU A 40 -5.88 -11.88 -10.37
CA GLU A 40 -4.78 -12.76 -9.96
C GLU A 40 -4.44 -13.77 -11.06
N MET A 41 -5.45 -14.32 -11.72
CA MET A 41 -5.29 -15.24 -12.85
C MET A 41 -5.81 -14.61 -14.14
N ILE A 42 -5.13 -14.91 -15.24
CA ILE A 42 -5.54 -14.54 -16.60
C ILE A 42 -5.52 -15.78 -17.49
N LEU A 43 -6.43 -15.83 -18.46
CA LEU A 43 -6.44 -16.88 -19.48
C LEU A 43 -5.45 -16.53 -20.58
N ARG A 44 -4.40 -17.34 -20.76
CA ARG A 44 -3.43 -17.19 -21.85
C ARG A 44 -3.34 -18.49 -22.62
N ASN A 45 -3.55 -18.43 -23.94
CA ASN A 45 -3.54 -19.62 -24.81
C ASN A 45 -4.45 -20.77 -24.32
N GLY A 46 -5.58 -20.44 -23.69
CA GLY A 46 -6.54 -21.42 -23.18
C GLY A 46 -6.14 -22.10 -21.87
N LYS A 47 -5.12 -21.58 -21.16
CA LYS A 47 -4.73 -22.02 -19.82
C LYS A 47 -4.74 -20.85 -18.85
N ASP A 48 -5.15 -21.12 -17.61
CA ASP A 48 -5.05 -20.14 -16.53
C ASP A 48 -3.58 -19.99 -16.14
N GLU A 49 -3.10 -18.75 -16.16
CA GLU A 49 -1.75 -18.37 -15.78
C GLU A 49 -1.82 -17.22 -14.75
N LEU A 50 -0.86 -17.20 -13.82
CA LEU A 50 -0.73 -16.10 -12.86
C LEU A 50 -0.44 -14.80 -13.60
N ASN A 51 -1.22 -13.76 -13.31
CA ASN A 51 -1.03 -12.45 -13.91
C ASN A 51 0.27 -11.80 -13.38
N PRO A 52 1.24 -11.47 -14.26
CA PRO A 52 2.44 -10.75 -13.85
C PRO A 52 2.12 -9.37 -13.25
N GLU A 53 1.06 -8.70 -13.72
CA GLU A 53 0.64 -7.39 -13.21
C GLU A 53 0.13 -7.50 -11.77
N PHE A 54 -0.65 -8.55 -11.45
CA PHE A 54 -1.06 -8.82 -10.08
C PHE A 54 0.14 -9.04 -9.16
N THR A 55 1.17 -9.76 -9.64
CA THR A 55 2.39 -9.99 -8.86
C THR A 55 3.12 -8.69 -8.55
N VAL A 56 3.20 -7.76 -9.51
CA VAL A 56 3.82 -6.44 -9.33
C VAL A 56 2.97 -5.57 -8.39
N TRP A 57 1.66 -5.55 -8.60
CA TRP A 57 0.71 -4.83 -7.74
C TRP A 57 0.82 -5.30 -6.29
N ARG A 58 0.80 -6.62 -6.07
CA ARG A 58 0.88 -7.24 -4.73
C ARG A 58 2.17 -6.89 -4.00
N LYS A 59 3.31 -6.82 -4.71
CA LYS A 59 4.57 -6.39 -4.07
C LYS A 59 4.49 -4.97 -3.54
N SER A 60 3.85 -4.07 -4.30
CA SER A 60 3.70 -2.66 -3.91
C SER A 60 2.68 -2.51 -2.77
N ASP A 61 1.56 -3.22 -2.84
CA ASP A 61 0.55 -3.30 -1.78
C ASP A 61 1.18 -3.76 -0.45
N GLN A 62 1.95 -4.85 -0.47
CA GLN A 62 2.61 -5.35 0.74
C GLN A 62 3.70 -4.41 1.26
N LEU A 63 4.41 -3.70 0.37
CA LEU A 63 5.37 -2.68 0.76
C LEU A 63 4.67 -1.52 1.51
N VAL A 64 3.56 -1.03 0.98
CA VAL A 64 2.74 0.01 1.63
C VAL A 64 2.27 -0.44 3.00
N LEU A 65 1.78 -1.68 3.12
CA LEU A 65 1.37 -2.26 4.40
C LEU A 65 2.54 -2.33 5.40
N SER A 66 3.72 -2.76 4.97
CA SER A 66 4.92 -2.79 5.80
C SER A 66 5.32 -1.38 6.27
N TRP A 67 5.20 -0.37 5.41
CA TRP A 67 5.49 1.02 5.77
C TRP A 67 4.50 1.54 6.80
N ILE A 68 3.20 1.33 6.60
CA ILE A 68 2.16 1.74 7.57
C ILE A 68 2.46 1.10 8.92
N LYS A 69 2.70 -0.22 8.96
CA LYS A 69 3.04 -0.95 10.20
C LYS A 69 4.26 -0.38 10.91
N ALA A 70 5.32 0.00 10.18
CA ALA A 70 6.52 0.59 10.77
C ALA A 70 6.26 1.95 11.44
N THR A 71 5.18 2.64 11.05
CA THR A 71 4.77 3.93 11.64
C THR A 71 3.75 3.79 12.78
N VAL A 72 3.32 2.58 13.12
CA VAL A 72 2.42 2.36 14.27
C VAL A 72 3.26 1.93 15.47
N SER A 73 2.99 2.50 16.64
CA SER A 73 3.65 2.08 17.88
C SER A 73 3.05 0.76 18.37
N GLU A 74 3.86 -0.12 18.95
CA GLU A 74 3.32 -1.24 19.75
C GLU A 74 2.49 -0.68 20.91
N ALA A 75 1.36 -1.33 21.18
CA ALA A 75 0.42 -0.94 22.22
C ALA A 75 0.91 -1.35 23.61
#